data_AF-A0A9D0T2B7-F1
#
_entry.id   AF-A0A9D0T2B7-F1
#
_cell.length_a   1.000
_cell.length_b   1.000
_cell.length_c   1.000
_cell.angle_alpha   90.00
_cell.angle_beta   90.00
_cell.angle_gamma   90.00
#
_symmetry.space_group_name_H-M   'P 1'
#
loop_
_entity.id
_entity.type
_entity.pdbx_description
1 polymer ?
#
loop_
_entity_poly.entity_id
_entity_poly.type
_entity_poly.pdbx_seq_one_letter_code
_entity_poly.pdbx_strand_id
1 'polypeptide(L)' 'MKWLEKIPLGPLVLAAAFMALLPFRPQPHLWEKLGMLVNAQLTQAVDIFDLLWHSALIFLVLVKIFSVKTKES' A
#
# COMPACT_ATOMS: atom_id res chain seq x y z
N MET A 1 -4.75 11.21 14.22
CA MET A 1 -3.29 10.99 14.28
C MET A 1 -2.58 12.29 13.89
N LYS A 2 -2.19 13.13 14.85
CA LYS A 2 -1.67 14.49 14.55
C LYS A 2 -0.39 14.50 13.69
N TRP A 3 0.35 13.38 13.67
CA TRP A 3 1.58 13.26 12.88
C TRP A 3 1.31 12.99 11.39
N LEU A 4 0.29 12.19 11.05
CA LEU A 4 -0.08 11.87 9.67
C LEU A 4 -0.63 13.10 8.93
N GLU A 5 -1.23 14.04 9.67
CA GLU A 5 -1.71 15.31 9.14
C GLU A 5 -0.57 16.20 8.63
N LYS A 6 0.62 16.13 9.25
CA LYS A 6 1.80 16.90 8.85
C LYS A 6 2.44 16.39 7.56
N ILE A 7 2.15 15.15 7.16
CA ILE A 7 2.69 14.57 5.93
C ILE A 7 1.83 15.06 4.76
N PRO A 8 2.39 15.76 3.77
CA PRO A 8 1.62 16.22 2.61
C PRO A 8 1.09 15.02 1.80
N LEU A 9 -0.18 15.11 1.35
CA LEU A 9 -0.84 14.00 0.64
C LEU A 9 -0.16 13.66 -0.70
N GLY A 10 0.26 14.67 -1.46
CA GLY A 10 0.88 14.47 -2.78
C GLY A 10 2.13 13.57 -2.73
N PRO A 11 3.17 13.90 -1.94
CA PRO A 11 4.34 13.05 -1.79
C PRO A 11 4.03 11.66 -1.21
N LEU A 12 3.06 11.56 -0.30
CA LEU A 12 2.65 10.27 0.26
C LEU A 12 2.00 9.37 -0.81
N VAL A 13 1.13 9.92 -1.65
CA VAL A 13 0.50 9.21 -2.78
C VAL A 13 1.56 8.81 -3.80
N LEU A 14 2.51 9.69 -4.12
CA LEU A 14 3.60 9.38 -5.03
C LEU A 14 4.48 8.25 -4.51
N ALA A 15 4.87 8.30 -3.23
CA ALA A 15 5.65 7.25 -2.59
C ALA A 15 4.88 5.91 -2.54
N ALA A 16 3.57 5.95 -2.24
CA ALA A 16 2.73 4.77 -2.26
C ALA A 16 2.63 4.15 -3.65
N ALA A 17 2.46 4.96 -4.69
CA ALA A 17 2.42 4.49 -6.08
C ALA A 17 3.76 3.87 -6.50
N PHE A 18 4.89 4.51 -6.16
CA PHE A 18 6.22 3.95 -6.43
C PHE A 18 6.43 2.63 -5.72
N MET A 19 6.13 2.56 -4.42
CA MET A 19 6.29 1.34 -3.63
C MET A 19 5.40 0.21 -4.14
N ALA A 20 4.15 0.50 -4.53
CA ALA A 20 3.22 -0.50 -5.03
C ALA A 20 3.62 -1.09 -6.39
N LEU A 21 4.25 -0.28 -7.24
CA LEU A 21 4.60 -0.64 -8.62
C LEU A 21 6.02 -1.21 -8.73
N LEU A 22 6.85 -1.05 -7.70
CA LEU A 22 8.18 -1.63 -7.67
C LEU A 22 8.13 -3.13 -7.37
N PRO A 23 9.06 -3.90 -7.97
CA PRO A 23 9.74 -3.68 -9.25
C PRO A 23 8.76 -3.77 -10.44
N PHE A 24 8.95 -2.93 -11.46
CA PHE A 24 8.02 -2.79 -12.59
C PHE A 24 8.01 -3.96 -13.60
N ARG A 25 8.92 -4.95 -13.48
CA ARG A 25 9.01 -6.10 -14.40
C ARG A 25 9.34 -7.40 -13.66
N PRO A 26 8.82 -8.56 -14.12
CA PRO A 26 7.86 -8.74 -15.22
C PRO A 26 6.41 -8.35 -14.88
N GLN A 27 6.01 -8.43 -13.61
CA GLN A 27 4.80 -7.84 -13.03
C GLN A 27 5.15 -7.22 -11.67
N PRO A 28 4.46 -6.17 -11.21
CA PRO A 28 4.65 -5.64 -9.86
C PRO A 28 4.47 -6.72 -8.81
N HIS A 29 5.36 -6.77 -7.82
CA HIS A 29 5.30 -7.76 -6.74
C HIS A 29 3.94 -7.79 -6.06
N LEU A 30 3.36 -6.62 -5.80
CA LEU A 30 2.03 -6.52 -5.21
C LEU A 30 0.96 -7.25 -6.06
N TRP A 31 1.03 -7.16 -7.39
CA TRP A 31 0.08 -7.82 -8.28
C TRP A 31 0.25 -9.34 -8.28
N GLU A 32 1.50 -9.81 -8.32
CA GLU A 32 1.82 -11.23 -8.21
C GLU A 32 1.29 -11.82 -6.90
N LYS A 33 1.59 -11.16 -5.76
CA LYS A 33 1.17 -11.64 -4.44
C LYS A 33 -0.34 -11.58 -4.24
N LEU A 34 -1.02 -10.57 -4.79
CA LEU A 34 -2.49 -10.53 -4.82
C LEU A 34 -3.06 -11.69 -5.63
N GLY A 35 -2.46 -12.01 -6.78
CA GLY A 35 -2.82 -13.20 -7.57
C GLY A 35 -2.64 -14.49 -6.77
N MET A 36 -1.51 -14.65 -6.08
CA MET A 36 -1.27 -15.80 -5.19
C MET A 36 -2.29 -15.86 -4.05
N LEU A 37 -2.68 -14.72 -3.47
CA LEU A 37 -3.67 -14.66 -2.40
C LEU A 37 -5.04 -15.14 -2.88
N VAL A 38 -5.50 -14.66 -4.04
CA VAL A 38 -6.79 -15.05 -4.64
C VAL A 38 -6.80 -16.54 -5.00
N ASN A 39 -5.68 -17.08 -5.46
CA ASN A 39 -5.56 -18.50 -5.78
C ASN A 39 -5.26 -19.40 -4.56
N ALA A 40 -5.24 -18.85 -3.34
CA ALA A 40 -4.85 -19.56 -2.10
C ALA A 40 -3.44 -20.20 -2.16
N GLN A 41 -2.54 -19.61 -2.93
CA GLN A 41 -1.15 -20.05 -3.12
C GLN A 41 -0.15 -19.24 -2.28
N LEU A 42 -0.60 -18.16 -1.60
CA LEU A 42 0.21 -17.31 -0.73
C LEU A 42 0.51 -18.00 0.61
N THR A 43 1.38 -19.01 0.58
CA THR A 43 1.68 -19.86 1.75
C THR A 43 3.03 -19.55 2.39
N GLN A 44 3.96 -18.95 1.64
CA GLN A 44 5.27 -18.62 2.17
C GLN A 44 5.22 -17.32 2.99
N ALA A 45 5.86 -17.34 4.16
CA ALA A 45 5.93 -16.16 5.03
C ALA A 45 6.57 -14.94 4.34
N VAL A 46 7.56 -15.18 3.48
CA VAL A 46 8.21 -14.11 2.71
C VAL A 46 7.24 -13.41 1.75
N ASP A 47 6.34 -14.16 1.11
CA ASP A 47 5.37 -13.59 0.17
C ASP A 47 4.27 -12.81 0.90
N ILE A 48 3.87 -13.27 2.08
CA ILE A 48 2.94 -12.54 2.96
C ILE A 48 3.59 -11.24 3.43
N PHE A 49 4.84 -11.30 3.88
CA PHE A 49 5.59 -10.10 4.27
C PHE A 49 5.73 -9.13 3.10
N ASP A 50 6.04 -9.63 1.90
CA ASP A 50 6.17 -8.83 0.69
C ASP A 50 4.87 -8.10 0.34
N LEU A 51 3.73 -8.79 0.39
CA LEU A 51 2.40 -8.20 0.20
C LEU A 51 2.12 -7.09 1.23
N LEU A 52 2.39 -7.33 2.51
CA LEU A 52 2.19 -6.36 3.58
C LEU A 52 3.13 -5.16 3.43
N TRP A 53 4.38 -5.39 3.04
CA TRP A 53 5.39 -4.35 2.84
C TRP A 53 4.99 -3.38 1.73
N HIS A 54 4.55 -3.91 0.58
CA HIS A 54 4.14 -3.10 -0.55
C HIS A 54 2.79 -2.40 -0.32
N SER A 55 1.89 -2.99 0.47
CA SER A 55 0.58 -2.40 0.80
C SER A 55 0.63 -1.38 1.96
N ALA A 56 1.70 -1.31 2.74
CA ALA A 56 1.81 -0.42 3.90
C ALA A 56 1.59 1.06 3.56
N LEU A 57 2.23 1.56 2.50
CA LEU A 57 2.06 2.97 2.10
C LEU A 57 0.68 3.25 1.50
N ILE A 58 0.10 2.28 0.78
CA ILE A 58 -1.29 2.38 0.29
C ILE A 58 -2.25 2.49 1.47
N PHE A 59 -2.06 1.66 2.49
CA PHE A 59 -2.87 1.69 3.71
C PHE A 59 -2.76 3.05 4.43
N LEU A 60 -1.56 3.63 4.53
CA LEU A 60 -1.38 4.97 5.09
C LEU A 60 -2.08 6.07 4.29
N VAL A 61 -2.06 5.99 2.95
CA VAL A 61 -2.83 6.91 2.09
C VAL A 61 -4.32 6.80 2.37
N LEU A 62 -4.87 5.58 2.43
CA LEU A 62 -6.28 5.35 2.73
C LEU A 62 -6.67 5.92 4.10
N VAL A 63 -5.91 5.60 5.15
CA VAL A 63 -6.15 6.12 6.50
C VAL A 63 -6.13 7.65 6.52
N LYS A 64 -5.21 8.28 5.79
CA LYS A 64 -5.14 9.74 5.67
C LYS A 64 -6.38 10.31 4.98
N ILE A 65 -6.80 9.73 3.85
CA ILE A 65 -7.98 10.17 3.09
C ILE A 65 -9.25 10.07 3.96
N PHE A 66 -9.46 8.93 4.64
CA PHE A 66 -10.60 8.76 5.54
C PHE A 66 -10.54 9.76 6.71
N SER A 67 -9.36 10.00 7.29
CA SER A 67 -9.19 10.97 8.37
C SER A 67 -9.48 12.41 7.95
N VAL A 68 -9.17 12.78 6.70
CA VAL A 68 -9.52 14.10 6.14
C VAL A 68 -11.02 14.19 5.91
N LYS A 69 -11.64 13.20 5.27
CA LYS A 69 -13.08 13.18 4.98
C LYS A 69 -13.94 13.25 6.25
N THR A 70 -13.53 12.57 7.33
CA THR A 70 -14.24 12.63 8.62
C THR A 70 -14.16 14.01 9.29
N LYS A 71 -13.17 14.84 8.97
CA LYS A 71 -13.10 16.23 9.50
C LYS A 71 -13.94 17.23 8.71
N GLU A 72 -14.30 16.89 7.48
CA GLU A 72 -15.13 17.73 6.61
C GLU A 72 -16.64 17.46 6.77
N SER A 73 -17.03 16.49 7.61
CA SER A 73 -18.41 16.13 7.93
C SER A 73 -18.78 16.47 9.37
#